data_AF-A0A8R1TRH1-F1
#
_entry.id   AF-A0A8R1TRH1-F1
#
_cell.length_a   1.000
_cell.length_b   1.000
_cell.length_c   1.000
_cell.angle_alpha   90.00
_cell.angle_beta   90.00
_cell.angle_gamma   90.00
#
_symmetry.space_group_name_H-M   'P 1'
#
loop_
_entity.id
_entity.type
_entity.pdbx_description
1 polymer ?
#
loop_
_entity_poly.entity_id
_entity_poly.type
_entity_poly.pdbx_seq_one_letter_code
_entity_poly.pdbx_strand_id
1 'polypeptide(L)'
;MGGNGVDYDAQMSIEWMEQRRPLFMNLIIAYALFVVHVPRIWGRKRNRELASIIFYWNAFNALTDIVLFLGLLPEFLSSFHEGFYSSLCLTAGLYKNPRSGRAIFTFHISKIWELLDTVLVILDGRKTNILHVAHHIVVSISMIYSYQHIGAMARWIAITNLAAHSALYSYLAAQSCVWKRRTRSARVIDGIQIAQFPICLFGLIKIRQFLNAKKKCEISYNGLCIIIYSSFFILFIQFYINKYGKNRINREVFKSDSKGMQKNWMSHRTSCQCSMIAEKVKLRSKSYI
;
A
#
# COMPACT_ATOMS: atom_id res chain seq x y z
N MET A 1 -13.35 -35.36 -21.80
CA MET A 1 -11.94 -34.89 -21.76
C MET A 1 -11.51 -34.87 -20.31
N GLY A 2 -10.49 -35.65 -19.96
CA GLY A 2 -10.13 -35.98 -18.59
C GLY A 2 -9.64 -34.79 -17.77
N GLY A 3 -10.26 -34.57 -16.61
CA GLY A 3 -9.72 -33.74 -15.56
C GLY A 3 -9.08 -34.63 -14.51
N ASN A 4 -7.85 -35.10 -14.74
CA ASN A 4 -6.97 -35.56 -13.65
C ASN A 4 -6.44 -34.35 -12.87
N GLY A 5 -7.29 -33.35 -12.63
CA GLY A 5 -6.98 -32.25 -11.75
C GLY A 5 -7.19 -32.77 -10.34
N VAL A 6 -6.12 -33.13 -9.65
CA VAL A 6 -6.16 -33.36 -8.21
C VAL A 6 -6.81 -32.12 -7.59
N ASP A 7 -7.98 -32.29 -6.97
CA ASP A 7 -8.70 -31.21 -6.30
C ASP A 7 -7.77 -30.51 -5.30
N TYR A 8 -8.02 -29.22 -5.06
CA TYR A 8 -7.25 -28.53 -4.02
C TYR A 8 -7.58 -29.12 -2.65
N ASP A 9 -6.59 -29.69 -1.98
CA ASP A 9 -6.77 -30.15 -0.61
C ASP A 9 -6.68 -28.96 0.36
N ALA A 10 -7.84 -28.39 0.65
CA ALA A 10 -8.00 -27.33 1.62
C ALA A 10 -7.56 -27.76 3.02
N GLN A 11 -7.85 -29.01 3.40
CA GLN A 11 -7.60 -29.54 4.73
C GLN A 11 -6.10 -29.71 4.98
N MET A 12 -5.38 -30.31 4.03
CA MET A 12 -3.91 -30.40 4.08
C MET A 12 -3.27 -29.01 4.19
N SER A 13 -3.80 -28.03 3.46
CA SER A 13 -3.29 -26.66 3.50
C SER A 13 -3.55 -25.97 4.84
N ILE A 14 -4.71 -26.25 5.46
CA ILE A 14 -5.03 -25.78 6.82
C ILE A 14 -4.06 -26.40 7.80
N GLU A 15 -3.94 -27.73 7.82
CA GLU A 15 -3.04 -28.47 8.72
C GLU A 15 -1.59 -28.02 8.59
N TRP A 16 -1.11 -27.78 7.36
CA TRP A 16 0.23 -27.27 7.12
C TRP A 16 0.43 -25.86 7.72
N MET A 17 -0.56 -24.97 7.55
CA MET A 17 -0.52 -23.64 8.16
C MET A 17 -0.52 -23.73 9.68
N GLU A 18 -1.37 -24.61 10.23
CA GLU A 18 -1.52 -24.84 11.66
C GLU A 18 -0.20 -25.32 12.30
N GLN A 19 0.41 -26.33 11.69
CA GLN A 19 1.67 -26.92 12.14
C GLN A 19 2.82 -25.92 12.11
N ARG A 20 2.82 -24.98 11.16
CA ARG A 20 3.90 -23.99 10.97
C ARG A 20 3.65 -22.64 11.64
N ARG A 21 2.52 -22.45 12.34
CA ARG A 21 2.26 -21.20 13.09
C ARG A 21 3.41 -20.80 14.02
N PRO A 22 4.00 -21.70 14.83
CA PRO A 22 5.11 -21.31 15.72
C PRO A 22 6.32 -20.80 14.95
N LEU A 23 6.64 -21.39 13.80
CA LEU A 23 7.71 -20.92 12.92
C LEU A 23 7.42 -19.51 12.40
N PHE A 24 6.21 -19.26 11.91
CA PHE A 24 5.84 -17.94 11.42
C PHE A 24 5.84 -16.88 12.52
N MET A 25 5.39 -17.23 13.74
CA MET A 25 5.47 -16.33 14.88
C MET A 25 6.92 -16.00 15.27
N ASN A 26 7.82 -16.98 15.23
CA ASN A 26 9.24 -16.75 15.45
C ASN A 26 9.85 -15.82 14.39
N LEU A 27 9.46 -15.97 13.12
CA LEU A 27 9.89 -15.07 12.05
C LEU A 27 9.39 -13.64 12.28
N ILE A 28 8.15 -13.46 12.72
CA ILE A 28 7.57 -12.13 13.04
C ILE A 28 8.28 -11.50 14.25
N ILE A 29 8.60 -12.28 15.27
CA ILE A 29 9.36 -11.81 16.45
C ILE A 29 10.77 -11.39 16.03
N ALA A 30 11.48 -12.23 15.27
CA ALA A 30 12.81 -11.91 14.75
C ALA A 30 12.79 -10.64 13.88
N TYR A 31 11.76 -10.50 13.05
CA TYR A 31 11.50 -9.30 12.27
C TYR A 31 11.29 -8.06 13.14
N ALA A 32 10.45 -8.15 14.18
CA ALA A 32 10.19 -7.03 15.08
C ALA A 32 11.48 -6.58 15.80
N LEU A 33 12.29 -7.53 16.28
CA LEU A 33 13.60 -7.26 16.88
C LEU A 33 14.53 -6.59 15.87
N PHE A 34 14.58 -7.10 14.63
CA PHE A 34 15.39 -6.52 13.56
C PHE A 34 15.03 -5.05 13.32
N VAL A 35 13.74 -4.74 13.12
CA VAL A 35 13.27 -3.38 12.82
C VAL A 35 13.51 -2.41 13.99
N VAL A 36 13.47 -2.90 15.22
CA VAL A 36 13.74 -2.08 16.40
C VAL A 36 15.24 -1.80 16.53
N HIS A 37 16.10 -2.82 16.48
CA HIS A 37 17.51 -2.68 16.84
C HIS A 37 18.41 -2.24 15.67
N VAL A 38 18.20 -2.80 14.48
CA VAL A 38 19.13 -2.62 13.35
C VAL A 38 19.21 -1.17 12.88
N PRO A 39 18.13 -0.39 12.71
CA PRO A 39 18.23 1.00 12.30
C PRO A 39 19.04 1.91 13.25
N ARG A 40 19.22 1.51 14.51
CA ARG A 40 20.00 2.28 15.51
C ARG A 40 21.50 2.04 15.40
N ILE A 41 21.90 0.86 14.95
CA ILE A 41 23.30 0.45 14.79
C ILE A 41 23.77 0.52 13.34
N TRP A 42 22.86 0.44 12.38
CA TRP A 42 23.16 0.29 10.96
C TRP A 42 23.32 1.65 10.28
N GLY A 43 24.57 2.11 10.17
CA GLY A 43 24.95 3.38 9.54
C GLY A 43 25.26 3.29 8.03
N ARG A 44 24.87 2.21 7.33
CA ARG A 44 25.30 1.99 5.94
C ARG A 44 24.67 3.00 4.97
N LYS A 45 25.49 3.56 4.06
CA LYS A 45 25.02 4.38 2.92
C LYS A 45 24.44 3.50 1.81
N ARG A 46 23.50 4.05 1.04
CA ARG A 46 22.87 3.38 -0.10
C ARG A 46 23.92 2.79 -1.06
N ASN A 47 23.80 1.49 -1.34
CA ASN A 47 24.67 0.74 -2.25
C ASN A 47 23.89 0.35 -3.52
N ARG A 48 24.55 0.39 -4.68
CA ARG A 48 23.98 -0.03 -5.97
C ARG A 48 23.57 -1.50 -5.97
N GLU A 49 24.36 -2.37 -5.34
CA GLU A 49 24.05 -3.81 -5.27
C GLU A 49 22.72 -4.05 -4.55
N LEU A 50 22.51 -3.43 -3.39
CA LEU A 50 21.25 -3.57 -2.66
C LEU A 50 20.08 -2.92 -3.39
N ALA A 51 20.31 -1.82 -4.11
CA ALA A 51 19.29 -1.23 -4.97
C ALA A 51 18.86 -2.22 -6.08
N SER A 52 19.79 -2.99 -6.66
CA SER A 52 19.46 -4.06 -7.61
C SER A 52 18.69 -5.20 -6.95
N ILE A 53 19.07 -5.63 -5.73
CA ILE A 53 18.31 -6.65 -4.99
C ILE A 53 16.88 -6.17 -4.73
N ILE A 54 16.70 -4.93 -4.29
CA ILE A 54 15.38 -4.32 -4.09
C ILE A 54 14.58 -4.27 -5.39
N PHE A 55 15.21 -3.98 -6.52
CA PHE A 55 14.55 -4.00 -7.82
C PHE A 55 14.00 -5.40 -8.14
N TYR A 56 14.84 -6.43 -8.08
CA TYR A 56 14.42 -7.80 -8.37
C TYR A 56 13.37 -8.31 -7.37
N TRP A 57 13.51 -7.94 -6.10
CA TRP A 57 12.54 -8.26 -5.07
C TRP A 57 11.16 -7.65 -5.36
N ASN A 58 11.11 -6.36 -5.69
CA ASN A 58 9.85 -5.71 -6.07
C ASN A 58 9.28 -6.28 -7.38
N ALA A 59 10.13 -6.61 -8.36
CA ALA A 59 9.68 -7.22 -9.60
C ALA A 59 9.08 -8.62 -9.37
N PHE A 60 9.70 -9.42 -8.50
CA PHE A 60 9.20 -10.72 -8.08
C PHE A 60 7.83 -10.61 -7.40
N ASN A 61 7.69 -9.70 -6.42
CA ASN A 61 6.40 -9.50 -5.74
C ASN A 61 5.33 -8.98 -6.71
N ALA A 62 5.66 -8.04 -7.60
CA ALA A 62 4.73 -7.55 -8.61
C ALA A 62 4.21 -8.67 -9.52
N LEU A 63 5.12 -9.51 -10.04
CA LEU A 63 4.74 -10.63 -10.90
C LEU A 63 3.90 -11.65 -10.14
N THR A 64 4.31 -11.98 -8.91
CA THR A 64 3.58 -12.91 -8.04
C THR A 64 2.16 -12.41 -7.79
N ASP A 65 2.00 -11.14 -7.41
CA ASP A 65 0.69 -10.54 -7.16
C ASP A 65 -0.20 -10.53 -8.40
N ILE A 66 0.37 -10.23 -9.58
CA ILE A 66 -0.37 -10.27 -10.85
C ILE A 66 -0.84 -11.70 -11.16
N VAL A 67 0.02 -12.70 -11.02
CA VAL A 67 -0.32 -14.10 -11.29
C VAL A 67 -1.40 -14.59 -10.32
N LEU A 68 -1.28 -14.27 -9.04
CA LEU A 68 -2.27 -14.62 -8.02
C LEU A 68 -3.60 -13.90 -8.27
N PHE A 69 -3.55 -12.62 -8.63
CA PHE A 69 -4.72 -11.82 -8.98
C PHE A 69 -5.47 -12.44 -10.17
N LEU A 70 -4.77 -12.71 -11.28
CA LEU A 70 -5.36 -13.33 -12.47
C LEU A 70 -5.86 -14.75 -12.20
N GLY A 71 -5.21 -15.48 -11.29
CA GLY A 71 -5.64 -16.80 -10.86
C GLY A 71 -6.94 -16.79 -10.05
N LEU A 72 -7.12 -15.78 -9.20
CA LEU A 72 -8.28 -15.63 -8.30
C LEU A 72 -9.45 -14.88 -8.94
N LEU A 73 -9.17 -13.96 -9.87
CA LEU A 73 -10.16 -13.06 -10.46
C LEU A 73 -11.39 -13.77 -11.07
N PRO A 74 -11.26 -14.87 -11.83
CA PRO A 74 -12.43 -15.56 -12.38
C PRO A 74 -13.35 -16.14 -11.31
N GLU A 75 -12.79 -16.69 -10.22
CA GLU A 75 -13.58 -17.19 -9.08
C GLU A 75 -14.30 -16.04 -8.40
N PHE A 76 -13.58 -14.93 -8.18
CA PHE A 76 -14.16 -13.73 -7.57
C PHE A 76 -15.34 -13.20 -8.40
N LEU A 77 -15.17 -13.03 -9.72
CA LEU A 77 -16.20 -12.53 -10.62
C LEU A 77 -17.43 -13.46 -10.67
N SER A 78 -17.21 -14.78 -10.71
CA SER A 78 -18.30 -15.77 -10.68
C SER A 78 -19.11 -15.66 -9.38
N SER A 79 -18.44 -15.66 -8.23
CA SER A 79 -19.11 -15.53 -6.93
C SER A 79 -19.80 -14.17 -6.76
N PHE A 80 -19.24 -13.11 -7.33
CA PHE A 80 -19.80 -11.76 -7.30
C PHE A 80 -21.06 -11.64 -8.17
N HIS A 81 -21.06 -12.29 -9.34
CA HIS A 81 -22.22 -12.34 -10.24
C HIS A 81 -23.41 -13.09 -9.62
N GLU A 82 -23.15 -14.11 -8.80
CA GLU A 82 -24.17 -14.79 -7.98
C GLU A 82 -24.71 -13.90 -6.83
N GLY A 83 -24.07 -12.77 -6.57
CA GLY A 83 -24.50 -11.74 -5.64
C GLY A 83 -23.59 -11.57 -4.42
N PHE A 84 -23.83 -10.49 -3.67
CA PHE A 84 -23.05 -10.15 -2.49
C PHE A 84 -23.08 -11.23 -1.40
N TYR A 85 -24.22 -11.93 -1.24
CA TYR A 85 -24.32 -12.99 -0.26
C TYR A 85 -23.43 -14.20 -0.64
N SER A 86 -23.46 -14.64 -1.91
CA SER A 86 -22.60 -15.75 -2.37
C SER A 86 -21.12 -15.37 -2.21
N SER A 87 -20.71 -14.21 -2.73
CA SER A 87 -19.32 -13.77 -2.67
C SER A 87 -18.77 -13.46 -1.27
N LEU A 88 -19.61 -13.11 -0.28
CA LEU A 88 -19.15 -12.77 1.08
C LEU A 88 -19.36 -13.88 2.11
N CYS A 89 -20.34 -14.77 1.90
CA CYS A 89 -20.75 -15.77 2.88
C CYS A 89 -20.57 -17.21 2.43
N LEU A 90 -20.45 -17.50 1.13
CA LEU A 90 -20.31 -18.86 0.61
C LEU A 90 -18.93 -19.07 0.02
N THR A 91 -18.21 -20.06 0.53
CA THR A 91 -16.88 -20.43 0.05
C THR A 91 -16.96 -21.06 -1.33
N ALA A 92 -18.01 -21.83 -1.61
CA ALA A 92 -18.27 -22.46 -2.91
C ALA A 92 -17.00 -23.14 -3.49
N GLY A 93 -16.48 -22.63 -4.61
CA GLY A 93 -15.29 -23.15 -5.29
C GLY A 93 -13.95 -22.64 -4.77
N LEU A 94 -13.93 -21.65 -3.86
CA LEU A 94 -12.71 -20.92 -3.46
C LEU A 94 -11.56 -21.82 -3.00
N TYR A 95 -11.84 -22.77 -2.11
CA TYR A 95 -10.88 -23.75 -1.61
C TYR A 95 -11.04 -25.15 -2.23
N LYS A 96 -11.80 -25.30 -3.31
CA LYS A 96 -11.93 -26.59 -4.03
C LYS A 96 -11.17 -26.57 -5.35
N ASN A 97 -11.26 -25.45 -6.07
CA ASN A 97 -10.58 -25.29 -7.33
C ASN A 97 -9.05 -25.14 -7.08
N PRO A 98 -8.22 -25.98 -7.73
CA PRO A 98 -6.75 -25.92 -7.62
C PRO A 98 -6.16 -24.53 -7.85
N ARG A 99 -6.75 -23.73 -8.73
CA ARG A 99 -6.26 -22.38 -9.07
C ARG A 99 -6.53 -21.40 -7.92
N SER A 100 -7.78 -21.26 -7.49
CA SER A 100 -8.15 -20.29 -6.45
C SER A 100 -7.63 -20.71 -5.07
N GLY A 101 -7.66 -22.01 -4.76
CA GLY A 101 -7.16 -22.54 -3.50
C GLY A 101 -5.66 -22.25 -3.32
N ARG A 102 -4.85 -22.58 -4.34
CA ARG A 102 -3.41 -22.25 -4.34
C ARG A 102 -3.18 -20.75 -4.30
N ALA A 103 -4.01 -19.96 -4.99
CA ALA A 103 -3.86 -18.51 -4.98
C ALA A 103 -4.08 -17.92 -3.58
N ILE A 104 -5.15 -18.33 -2.90
CA ILE A 104 -5.46 -17.87 -1.53
C ILE A 104 -4.40 -18.34 -0.54
N PHE A 105 -3.95 -19.60 -0.62
CA PHE A 105 -2.88 -20.08 0.23
C PHE A 105 -1.59 -19.31 0.03
N THR A 106 -1.15 -19.16 -1.22
CA THR A 106 0.05 -18.38 -1.55
C THR A 106 -0.07 -16.93 -1.07
N PHE A 107 -1.25 -16.32 -1.18
CA PHE A 107 -1.53 -14.99 -0.64
C PHE A 107 -1.34 -14.89 0.89
N HIS A 108 -1.72 -15.93 1.65
CA HIS A 108 -1.50 -15.94 3.09
C HIS A 108 -0.01 -16.07 3.44
N ILE A 109 0.71 -16.94 2.72
CA ILE A 109 2.17 -17.05 2.88
C ILE A 109 2.87 -15.76 2.46
N SER A 110 2.34 -15.03 1.49
CA SER A 110 2.99 -13.83 0.97
C SER A 110 3.19 -12.78 2.04
N LYS A 111 2.24 -12.63 2.97
CA LYS A 111 2.38 -11.69 4.08
C LYS A 111 3.57 -11.99 5.00
N ILE A 112 4.13 -13.20 4.98
CA ILE A 112 5.33 -13.54 5.76
C ILE A 112 6.59 -13.08 5.04
N TRP A 113 6.74 -13.37 3.74
CA TRP A 113 7.94 -12.93 3.02
C TRP A 113 7.92 -11.43 2.72
N GLU A 114 6.75 -10.81 2.62
CA GLU A 114 6.60 -9.34 2.48
C GLU A 114 7.24 -8.57 3.66
N LEU A 115 7.46 -9.22 4.82
CA LEU A 115 8.25 -8.63 5.91
C LEU A 115 9.67 -8.22 5.44
N LEU A 116 10.24 -8.92 4.45
CA LEU A 116 11.53 -8.61 3.87
C LEU A 116 11.56 -7.25 3.15
N ASP A 117 10.43 -6.69 2.74
CA ASP A 117 10.35 -5.35 2.14
C ASP A 117 11.04 -4.31 3.02
N THR A 118 10.65 -4.30 4.29
CA THR A 118 11.16 -3.32 5.25
C THR A 118 12.57 -3.67 5.71
N VAL A 119 12.91 -4.95 5.78
CA VAL A 119 14.29 -5.41 6.03
C VAL A 119 15.22 -4.86 4.96
N LEU A 120 14.90 -5.05 3.68
CA LEU A 120 15.69 -4.54 2.56
C LEU A 120 15.77 -3.02 2.55
N VAL A 121 14.68 -2.31 2.88
CA VAL A 121 14.66 -0.85 3.01
C VAL A 121 15.60 -0.37 4.13
N ILE A 122 15.61 -1.04 5.29
CA ILE A 122 16.49 -0.71 6.42
C ILE A 122 17.95 -0.96 6.04
N LEU A 123 18.25 -2.09 5.38
CA LEU A 123 19.60 -2.42 4.94
C LEU A 123 20.15 -1.43 3.89
N ASP A 124 19.26 -0.74 3.17
CA ASP A 124 19.58 0.33 2.21
C ASP A 124 19.82 1.68 2.90
N GLY A 125 19.75 1.73 4.22
CA GLY A 125 19.91 2.95 5.02
C GLY A 125 18.72 3.90 4.90
N ARG A 126 17.57 3.41 4.42
CA ARG A 126 16.35 4.22 4.28
C ARG A 126 15.51 4.12 5.55
N LYS A 127 14.94 5.25 5.95
CA LYS A 127 14.01 5.30 7.10
C LYS A 127 12.70 4.61 6.72
N THR A 128 12.31 3.61 7.51
CA THR A 128 11.00 2.95 7.40
C THR A 128 9.92 3.78 8.10
N ASN A 129 8.68 3.62 7.64
CA ASN A 129 7.53 4.21 8.30
C ASN A 129 7.03 3.27 9.41
N ILE A 130 6.89 3.77 10.63
CA ILE A 130 6.38 3.00 11.78
C ILE A 130 4.99 2.43 11.48
N LEU A 131 4.12 3.20 10.81
CA LEU A 131 2.79 2.72 10.43
C LEU A 131 2.87 1.48 9.52
N HIS A 132 3.83 1.48 8.59
CA HIS A 132 4.03 0.36 7.67
C HIS A 132 4.53 -0.88 8.42
N VAL A 133 5.47 -0.71 9.36
CA VAL A 133 5.96 -1.81 10.20
C VAL A 133 4.83 -2.41 11.04
N ALA A 134 4.04 -1.57 11.71
CA ALA A 134 2.90 -2.01 12.50
C ALA A 134 1.85 -2.73 11.65
N HIS A 135 1.57 -2.21 10.46
CA HIS A 135 0.67 -2.85 9.49
C HIS A 135 1.15 -4.24 9.09
N HIS A 136 2.42 -4.37 8.70
CA HIS A 136 3.03 -5.65 8.36
C HIS A 136 2.88 -6.67 9.49
N ILE A 137 3.25 -6.33 10.72
CA ILE A 137 3.13 -7.25 11.87
C ILE A 137 1.68 -7.70 12.05
N VAL A 138 0.74 -6.76 12.11
CA VAL A 138 -0.67 -7.08 12.39
C VAL A 138 -1.27 -7.92 11.26
N VAL A 139 -0.99 -7.59 9.99
CA VAL A 139 -1.50 -8.34 8.85
C VAL A 139 -0.89 -9.73 8.78
N SER A 140 0.42 -9.89 8.97
CA SER A 140 1.08 -11.20 8.98
C SER A 140 0.52 -12.10 10.09
N ILE A 141 0.38 -11.59 11.31
CA ILE A 141 -0.25 -12.33 12.42
C ILE A 141 -1.70 -12.70 12.03
N SER A 142 -2.47 -11.72 11.54
CA SER A 142 -3.87 -11.94 11.18
C SER A 142 -4.01 -13.06 10.15
N MET A 143 -3.20 -13.07 9.08
CA MET A 143 -3.28 -14.11 8.05
C MET A 143 -2.89 -15.50 8.57
N ILE A 144 -1.91 -15.61 9.45
CA ILE A 144 -1.52 -16.91 10.04
C ILE A 144 -2.69 -17.53 10.81
N TYR A 145 -3.38 -16.73 11.63
CA TYR A 145 -4.46 -17.22 12.49
C TYR A 145 -5.81 -17.29 11.78
N SER A 146 -6.04 -16.48 10.74
CA SER A 146 -7.32 -16.42 10.06
C SER A 146 -7.49 -17.46 8.96
N TYR A 147 -6.45 -18.11 8.45
CA TYR A 147 -6.53 -18.97 7.26
C TYR A 147 -7.67 -20.01 7.32
N GLN A 148 -7.85 -20.68 8.46
CA GLN A 148 -8.90 -21.68 8.68
C GLN A 148 -10.31 -21.11 8.95
N HIS A 149 -10.43 -19.81 9.16
CA HIS A 149 -11.64 -19.17 9.68
C HIS A 149 -12.18 -18.03 8.80
N ILE A 150 -11.33 -17.47 7.94
CA ILE A 150 -11.63 -16.31 7.09
C ILE A 150 -12.68 -16.62 6.03
N GLY A 151 -12.76 -17.89 5.60
CA GLY A 151 -13.78 -18.38 4.69
C GLY A 151 -13.92 -17.55 3.42
N ALA A 152 -15.16 -17.34 3.00
CA ALA A 152 -15.51 -16.58 1.81
C ALA A 152 -14.93 -15.15 1.76
N MET A 153 -14.76 -14.46 2.90
CA MET A 153 -14.22 -13.09 2.91
C MET A 153 -12.77 -13.01 2.40
N ALA A 154 -12.03 -14.13 2.42
CA ALA A 154 -10.67 -14.19 1.90
C ALA A 154 -10.58 -13.71 0.45
N ARG A 155 -11.57 -14.01 -0.41
CA ARG A 155 -11.54 -13.59 -1.82
C ARG A 155 -11.57 -12.06 -1.96
N TRP A 156 -12.36 -11.37 -1.13
CA TRP A 156 -12.47 -9.90 -1.15
C TRP A 156 -11.18 -9.23 -0.66
N ILE A 157 -10.62 -9.75 0.43
CA ILE A 157 -9.37 -9.25 0.99
C ILE A 157 -8.21 -9.50 0.02
N ALA A 158 -8.10 -10.73 -0.49
CA ALA A 158 -7.05 -11.11 -1.42
C ALA A 158 -7.15 -10.34 -2.74
N ILE A 159 -8.32 -10.28 -3.40
CA ILE A 159 -8.42 -9.65 -4.72
C ILE A 159 -8.10 -8.14 -4.66
N THR A 160 -8.58 -7.45 -3.63
CA THR A 160 -8.32 -6.02 -3.45
C THR A 160 -6.88 -5.76 -3.05
N ASN A 161 -6.30 -6.59 -2.17
CA ASN A 161 -4.92 -6.46 -1.78
C ASN A 161 -3.97 -6.76 -2.94
N LEU A 162 -4.17 -7.84 -3.68
CA LEU A 162 -3.35 -8.23 -4.84
C LEU A 162 -3.41 -7.17 -5.95
N ALA A 163 -4.59 -6.60 -6.22
CA ALA A 163 -4.73 -5.50 -7.18
C ALA A 163 -3.96 -4.25 -6.74
N ALA A 164 -4.03 -3.90 -5.45
CA ALA A 164 -3.34 -2.74 -4.92
C ALA A 164 -1.81 -2.95 -4.86
N HIS A 165 -1.38 -4.14 -4.41
CA HIS A 165 0.02 -4.50 -4.28
C HIS A 165 0.71 -4.72 -5.63
N SER A 166 0.05 -5.33 -6.62
CA SER A 166 0.60 -5.39 -7.99
C SER A 166 0.92 -4.00 -8.54
N ALA A 167 0.04 -3.02 -8.34
CA ALA A 167 0.29 -1.63 -8.71
C ALA A 167 1.44 -1.01 -7.89
N LEU A 168 1.49 -1.26 -6.58
CA LEU A 168 2.55 -0.77 -5.69
C LEU A 168 3.92 -1.32 -6.08
N TYR A 169 4.08 -2.63 -6.18
CA TYR A 169 5.37 -3.25 -6.48
C TYR A 169 5.84 -2.96 -7.90
N SER A 170 4.93 -2.89 -8.88
CA SER A 170 5.26 -2.44 -10.23
C SER A 170 5.82 -1.02 -10.20
N TYR A 171 5.21 -0.13 -9.41
CA TYR A 171 5.70 1.22 -9.19
C TYR A 171 7.08 1.23 -8.49
N LEU A 172 7.28 0.42 -7.45
CA LEU A 172 8.55 0.35 -6.71
C LEU A 172 9.69 -0.22 -7.56
N ALA A 173 9.41 -1.24 -8.38
CA ALA A 173 10.37 -1.79 -9.34
C ALA A 173 10.76 -0.73 -10.36
N ALA A 174 9.80 -0.05 -10.99
CA ALA A 174 10.07 1.05 -11.93
C ALA A 174 10.90 2.18 -11.30
N GLN A 175 10.61 2.53 -10.04
CA GLN A 175 11.36 3.56 -9.32
C GLN A 175 12.77 3.13 -8.90
N SER A 176 13.05 1.83 -8.85
CA SER A 176 14.41 1.34 -8.60
C SER A 176 15.30 1.55 -9.83
N CYS A 177 14.71 1.57 -11.04
CA CYS A 177 15.41 1.91 -12.29
C CYS A 177 15.62 3.44 -12.47
N VAL A 178 14.69 4.25 -11.96
CA VAL A 178 14.71 5.72 -12.13
C VAL A 178 15.23 6.39 -10.85
N TRP A 179 16.50 6.80 -10.84
CA TRP A 179 17.14 7.43 -9.68
C TRP A 179 16.51 8.78 -9.25
N LYS A 180 15.59 9.38 -10.03
CA LYS A 180 15.13 10.77 -9.81
C LYS A 180 13.60 10.96 -9.85
N ARG A 181 13.14 11.62 -8.79
CA ARG A 181 11.85 12.32 -8.57
C ARG A 181 10.62 11.42 -8.35
N ARG A 182 10.10 11.48 -7.12
CA ARG A 182 8.75 11.04 -6.72
C ARG A 182 7.71 11.65 -7.65
N THR A 183 7.14 10.82 -8.50
CA THR A 183 6.21 11.17 -9.59
C THR A 183 4.80 11.45 -9.07
N ARG A 184 3.96 12.09 -9.90
CA ARG A 184 2.52 12.20 -9.62
C ARG A 184 1.86 10.83 -9.42
N SER A 185 2.40 9.77 -10.02
CA SER A 185 1.89 8.41 -9.85
C SER A 185 1.99 7.90 -8.41
N ALA A 186 2.98 8.34 -7.60
CA ALA A 186 3.06 7.94 -6.19
C ALA A 186 1.77 8.24 -5.42
N ARG A 187 1.10 9.35 -5.76
CA ARG A 187 -0.15 9.76 -5.13
C ARG A 187 -1.30 8.84 -5.51
N VAL A 188 -1.34 8.42 -6.78
CA VAL A 188 -2.35 7.47 -7.27
C VAL A 188 -2.17 6.12 -6.60
N ILE A 189 -0.92 5.63 -6.50
CA ILE A 189 -0.61 4.37 -5.82
C ILE A 189 -1.03 4.39 -4.35
N ASP A 190 -0.68 5.44 -3.58
CA ASP A 190 -1.12 5.55 -2.19
C ASP A 190 -2.67 5.60 -2.10
N GLY A 191 -3.33 6.25 -3.07
CA GLY A 191 -4.80 6.30 -3.15
C GLY A 191 -5.43 4.93 -3.38
N ILE A 192 -4.85 4.11 -4.26
CA ILE A 192 -5.27 2.72 -4.51
C ILE A 192 -5.10 1.88 -3.23
N GLN A 193 -3.95 1.99 -2.55
CA GLN A 193 -3.71 1.31 -1.27
C GLN A 193 -4.72 1.71 -0.19
N ILE A 194 -5.19 2.96 -0.17
CA ILE A 194 -6.23 3.42 0.77
C ILE A 194 -7.61 2.86 0.38
N ALA A 195 -7.91 2.80 -0.92
CA ALA A 195 -9.21 2.35 -1.43
C ALA A 195 -9.53 0.89 -1.09
N GLN A 196 -8.53 0.04 -0.84
CA GLN A 196 -8.75 -1.36 -0.44
C GLN A 196 -9.51 -1.47 0.90
N PHE A 197 -9.28 -0.54 1.84
CA PHE A 197 -9.85 -0.63 3.19
C PHE A 197 -11.37 -0.41 3.21
N PRO A 198 -11.94 0.64 2.57
CA PRO A 198 -13.39 0.79 2.46
C PRO A 198 -14.08 -0.41 1.80
N ILE A 199 -13.46 -1.01 0.78
CA ILE A 199 -14.03 -2.17 0.08
C ILE A 199 -14.11 -3.37 1.04
N CYS A 200 -13.05 -3.64 1.80
CA CYS A 200 -13.05 -4.72 2.80
C CYS A 200 -14.02 -4.41 3.95
N LEU A 201 -14.08 -3.17 4.43
CA LEU A 201 -15.00 -2.73 5.47
C LEU A 201 -16.47 -2.90 5.04
N PHE A 202 -16.79 -2.54 3.80
CA PHE A 202 -18.11 -2.78 3.21
C PHE A 202 -18.47 -4.27 3.27
N GLY A 203 -17.55 -5.15 2.86
CA GLY A 203 -17.73 -6.60 2.94
C GLY A 203 -18.00 -7.07 4.37
N LEU A 204 -17.19 -6.65 5.34
CA LEU A 204 -17.35 -7.00 6.76
C LEU A 204 -18.69 -6.51 7.35
N ILE A 205 -19.12 -5.29 7.00
CA ILE A 205 -20.41 -4.74 7.42
C ILE A 205 -21.56 -5.53 6.80
N LYS A 206 -21.46 -5.91 5.52
CA LYS A 206 -22.47 -6.74 4.84
C LYS A 206 -22.59 -8.13 5.44
N ILE A 207 -21.47 -8.77 5.78
CA ILE A 207 -21.46 -10.04 6.52
C ILE A 207 -22.21 -9.89 7.84
N ARG A 208 -21.94 -8.83 8.61
CA ARG A 208 -22.68 -8.56 9.86
C ARG A 208 -24.18 -8.39 9.62
N GLN A 209 -24.58 -7.68 8.56
CA GLN A 209 -26.00 -7.54 8.18
C GLN A 209 -26.64 -8.89 7.84
N PHE A 210 -25.95 -9.77 7.10
CA PHE A 210 -26.47 -11.10 6.78
C PHE A 210 -26.58 -12.01 8.02
N LEU A 211 -25.60 -11.96 8.92
CA LEU A 211 -25.64 -12.69 10.20
C LEU A 211 -26.81 -12.21 11.08
N ASN A 212 -27.01 -10.89 11.17
CA ASN A 212 -28.15 -10.31 11.90
C ASN A 212 -29.50 -10.72 11.28
N ALA A 213 -29.55 -10.91 9.97
CA ALA A 213 -30.71 -11.44 9.26
C ALA A 213 -30.84 -12.98 9.36
N LYS A 214 -30.08 -13.62 10.27
CA LYS A 214 -30.05 -15.07 10.50
C LYS A 214 -29.68 -15.91 9.26
N LYS A 215 -28.98 -15.33 8.28
CA LYS A 215 -28.44 -16.09 7.16
C LYS A 215 -27.17 -16.83 7.60
N LYS A 216 -26.96 -18.03 7.06
CA LYS A 216 -25.76 -18.82 7.31
C LYS A 216 -24.59 -18.22 6.54
N CYS A 217 -23.43 -18.03 7.18
CA CYS A 217 -22.22 -17.62 6.50
C CYS A 217 -21.07 -18.55 6.90
N GLU A 218 -20.33 -19.03 5.91
CA GLU A 218 -19.15 -19.89 6.05
C GLU A 218 -17.92 -19.06 6.40
N ILE A 219 -18.01 -18.28 7.47
CA ILE A 219 -16.94 -17.44 8.01
C ILE A 219 -17.09 -17.35 9.53
N SER A 220 -15.98 -17.42 10.25
CA SER A 220 -15.95 -17.06 11.67
C SER A 220 -15.82 -15.54 11.79
N TYR A 221 -16.97 -14.86 11.89
CA TYR A 221 -17.00 -13.40 12.01
C TYR A 221 -16.52 -12.96 13.40
N ASN A 222 -15.50 -12.10 13.43
CA ASN A 222 -15.05 -11.41 14.64
C ASN A 222 -15.19 -9.89 14.47
N GLY A 223 -15.92 -9.24 15.38
CA GLY A 223 -16.09 -7.78 15.39
C GLY A 223 -14.78 -7.00 15.48
N LEU A 224 -13.72 -7.58 16.04
CA LEU A 224 -12.38 -6.99 16.09
C LEU A 224 -11.81 -6.71 14.70
N CYS A 225 -12.20 -7.48 13.67
CA CYS A 225 -11.76 -7.25 12.30
C CYS A 225 -12.20 -5.87 11.80
N ILE A 226 -13.43 -5.43 12.12
CA ILE A 226 -13.90 -4.09 11.73
C ILE A 226 -13.05 -3.01 12.42
N ILE A 227 -12.73 -3.19 13.70
CA ILE A 227 -11.93 -2.23 14.46
C ILE A 227 -10.51 -2.11 13.87
N ILE A 228 -9.86 -3.24 13.59
CA ILE A 228 -8.50 -3.27 13.02
C ILE A 228 -8.48 -2.61 11.64
N TYR A 229 -9.41 -3.00 10.75
CA TYR A 229 -9.49 -2.43 9.40
C TYR A 229 -9.80 -0.92 9.43
N SER A 230 -10.70 -0.48 10.31
CA SER A 230 -11.05 0.93 10.45
C SER A 230 -9.88 1.75 10.99
N SER A 231 -9.15 1.19 11.96
CA SER A 231 -7.96 1.83 12.54
C SER A 231 -6.88 2.04 11.48
N PHE A 232 -6.55 1.02 10.70
CA PHE A 232 -5.59 1.17 9.61
C PHE A 232 -6.08 2.15 8.55
N PHE A 233 -7.34 2.09 8.15
CA PHE A 233 -7.90 3.03 7.17
C PHE A 233 -7.68 4.49 7.58
N ILE A 234 -8.02 4.84 8.82
CA ILE A 234 -7.83 6.19 9.36
C ILE A 234 -6.34 6.57 9.37
N LEU A 235 -5.47 5.67 9.85
CA LEU A 235 -4.03 5.92 9.90
C LEU A 235 -3.41 6.12 8.51
N PHE A 236 -3.86 5.36 7.51
CA PHE A 236 -3.40 5.50 6.12
C PHE A 236 -3.91 6.80 5.48
N ILE A 237 -5.14 7.23 5.76
CA ILE A 237 -5.64 8.56 5.37
C ILE A 237 -4.78 9.65 5.99
N GLN A 238 -4.53 9.59 7.29
CA GLN A 238 -3.71 10.58 7.99
C GLN A 238 -2.30 10.63 7.41
N PHE A 239 -1.69 9.47 7.15
CA PHE A 239 -0.39 9.39 6.48
C PHE A 239 -0.40 10.05 5.09
N TYR A 240 -1.44 9.81 4.29
CA TYR A 240 -1.60 10.41 2.97
C TYR A 240 -1.74 11.94 3.04
N ILE A 241 -2.60 12.44 3.93
CA ILE A 241 -2.81 13.89 4.13
C ILE A 241 -1.51 14.55 4.59
N ASN A 242 -0.81 13.98 5.57
CA ASN A 242 0.45 14.53 6.06
C ASN A 242 1.52 14.58 4.97
N LYS A 243 1.61 13.52 4.16
CA LYS A 243 2.58 13.39 3.08
C LYS A 243 2.32 14.36 1.93
N TYR A 244 1.07 14.57 1.53
CA TYR A 244 0.73 15.40 0.36
C TYR A 244 0.27 16.82 0.69
N GLY A 245 -0.33 17.05 1.86
CA GLY A 245 -0.68 18.36 2.38
C GLY A 245 0.56 19.23 2.61
N LYS A 246 1.61 18.68 3.23
CA LYS A 246 2.90 19.38 3.39
C LYS A 246 3.53 19.76 2.06
N ASN A 247 3.44 18.87 1.06
CA ASN A 247 3.92 19.15 -0.30
C ASN A 247 3.11 20.25 -1.00
N ARG A 248 1.82 20.40 -0.66
CA ARG A 248 0.97 21.48 -1.18
C ARG A 248 1.36 22.81 -0.55
N ILE A 249 1.46 22.87 0.78
CA ILE A 249 1.88 24.08 1.51
C ILE A 249 3.24 24.57 1.00
N ASN A 250 4.25 23.69 0.89
CA ASN A 250 5.57 24.08 0.38
C ASN A 250 5.52 24.66 -1.05
N ARG A 251 4.61 24.18 -1.90
CA ARG A 251 4.40 24.73 -3.25
C ARG A 251 3.68 26.07 -3.24
N GLU A 252 2.73 26.26 -2.33
CA GLU A 252 1.99 27.51 -2.15
C GLU A 252 2.90 28.60 -1.59
N VAL A 253 3.72 28.28 -0.58
CA VAL A 253 4.76 29.18 -0.04
C VAL A 253 5.75 29.56 -1.13
N PHE A 254 6.32 28.60 -1.86
CA PHE A 254 7.25 28.91 -2.97
C PHE A 254 6.62 29.78 -4.06
N LYS A 255 5.35 29.56 -4.40
CA LYS A 255 4.60 30.42 -5.34
C LYS A 255 4.34 31.81 -4.76
N SER A 256 4.09 31.92 -3.46
CA SER A 256 3.91 33.20 -2.77
C SER A 256 5.22 33.99 -2.78
N ASP A 257 6.34 33.34 -2.41
CA ASP A 257 7.68 33.93 -2.43
C ASP A 257 8.07 34.37 -3.84
N SER A 258 7.80 33.55 -4.87
CA SER A 258 8.06 33.94 -6.26
C SER A 258 7.22 35.15 -6.70
N LYS A 259 5.94 35.21 -6.29
CA LYS A 259 5.07 36.36 -6.58
C LYS A 259 5.50 37.61 -5.80
N GLY A 260 5.92 37.46 -4.54
CA GLY A 260 6.46 38.54 -3.71
C GLY A 260 7.76 39.09 -4.30
N MET A 261 8.67 38.21 -4.71
CA MET A 261 9.91 38.59 -5.40
C MET A 261 9.61 39.30 -6.72
N GLN A 262 8.64 38.83 -7.51
CA GLN A 262 8.24 39.49 -8.76
C GLN A 262 7.60 40.87 -8.51
N LYS A 263 6.77 41.03 -7.47
CA LYS A 263 6.22 42.34 -7.05
C LYS A 263 7.31 43.30 -6.59
N ASN A 264 8.25 42.84 -5.75
CA ASN A 264 9.39 43.65 -5.31
C ASN A 264 10.25 44.09 -6.50
N TRP A 265 10.55 43.18 -7.43
CA TRP A 265 11.28 43.49 -8.66
C TRP A 265 10.57 44.54 -9.53
N MET A 266 9.24 44.43 -9.69
CA MET A 266 8.45 45.43 -10.42
C MET A 266 8.45 46.79 -9.70
N SER A 267 8.32 46.82 -8.36
CA SER A 267 8.34 48.06 -7.58
C SER A 267 9.71 48.76 -7.58
N HIS A 268 10.81 48.00 -7.53
CA HIS A 268 12.15 48.56 -7.67
C HIS A 268 12.37 49.11 -9.09
N ARG A 269 11.85 48.45 -10.12
CA ARG A 269 11.97 48.90 -11.51
C ARG A 269 11.16 50.18 -11.76
N THR A 270 9.95 50.30 -11.22
CA THR A 270 9.15 51.54 -11.32
C THR A 270 9.74 52.68 -10.48
N SER A 271 10.27 52.40 -9.28
CA SER A 271 10.99 53.40 -8.47
C SER A 271 12.23 53.93 -9.20
N CYS A 272 13.06 53.04 -9.76
CA CYS A 272 14.24 53.43 -10.55
C CYS A 272 13.86 54.21 -11.82
N GLN A 273 12.77 53.85 -12.50
CA GLN A 273 12.27 54.61 -13.65
C GLN A 273 11.77 56.00 -13.23
N CYS A 274 11.05 56.13 -12.12
CA CYS A 274 10.63 57.44 -11.59
C CYS A 274 11.82 58.32 -11.20
N SER A 275 12.83 57.77 -10.52
CA SER A 275 14.03 58.54 -10.17
C SER A 275 14.84 58.96 -11.40
N MET A 276 14.98 58.09 -12.41
CA MET A 276 15.64 58.45 -13.68
C MET A 276 14.86 59.50 -14.48
N ILE A 277 13.53 59.45 -14.47
CA ILE A 277 12.69 60.48 -15.14
C ILE A 277 12.79 61.81 -14.39
N ALA A 278 12.71 61.81 -13.05
CA ALA A 278 12.86 63.01 -12.23
C ALA A 278 14.24 63.68 -12.42
N GLU A 279 15.30 62.88 -12.55
CA GLU A 279 16.66 63.38 -12.80
C GLU A 279 16.82 63.94 -14.22
N LYS A 280 16.25 63.29 -15.24
CA LYS A 280 16.20 63.84 -16.61
C LYS A 280 15.40 65.14 -16.70
N VAL A 281 14.31 65.28 -15.96
CA VAL A 281 13.51 66.53 -15.91
C VAL A 281 14.29 67.65 -15.21
N LYS A 282 14.99 67.37 -14.10
CA LYS A 282 15.88 68.34 -13.42
C LYS A 282 17.06 68.77 -14.30
N LEU A 283 17.63 67.86 -15.09
CA LEU A 283 18.72 68.20 -16.01
C LEU A 283 18.23 69.05 -17.18
N ARG A 284 17.02 68.79 -17.71
CA ARG A 284 16.40 69.64 -18.74
C ARG A 284 16.07 71.03 -18.22
N SER A 285 15.57 71.20 -16.99
CA SER A 285 15.26 72.53 -16.47
C SER A 285 16.50 73.38 -16.21
N LYS A 286 17.67 72.76 -15.95
CA LYS A 286 18.95 73.46 -15.79
C LYS A 286 19.59 73.92 -17.11
N SER A 287 19.17 73.42 -18.27
CA SER A 287 19.75 73.85 -19.56
C SER A 287 19.04 75.06 -20.20
N TYR A 288 18.03 75.63 -19.55
CA TYR A 288 17.27 76.78 -20.04
C TYR A 288 17.45 78.04 -19.19
N ILE A 289 18.46 78.07 -18.29
CA ILE A 289 18.92 79.26 -17.57
C ILE A 289 20.37 79.48 -17.96
#